data_AF-A0A1E9G9I5-F1
#
_entry.id   AF-A0A1E9G9I5-F1
#
_cell.length_a   1.000
_cell.length_b   1.000
_cell.length_c   1.000
_cell.angle_alpha   90.00
_cell.angle_beta   90.00
_cell.angle_gamma   90.00
#
_symmetry.space_group_name_H-M   'P 1'
#
loop_
_entity.id
_entity.type
_entity.pdbx_description
1 polymer ?
#
loop_
_entity_poly.entity_id
_entity_poly.type
_entity_poly.pdbx_seq_one_letter_code
_entity_poly.pdbx_strand_id
1 'polypeptide(L)'
;MKKFKWCLWLTGVLVILLTASSLNACSLGGETIPQNRTKEQYEFEKTFDPMFKFLEQEQKDFNGLEAYKSRVYIKNGDEVKRYEIDLDITKADGKGDYRIQIGENKKTVPVSYSNGKLHYDSEIDPLFDEEILNLVVKRDVFDSLNVKRTLRTGATELSEIIYQSETQSELFQKLKSKYDLPEETTCQIRVDYSDKTNYGITIQLTSKEMSVKIGLTIIKKRG
;
A
#
# COMPACT_ATOMS: atom_id res chain seq x y z
N MET A 1 35.26 51.81 -35.70
CA MET A 1 35.36 50.50 -35.02
C MET A 1 34.76 50.48 -33.59
N LYS A 2 33.63 51.17 -33.32
CA LYS A 2 32.97 51.12 -32.00
C LYS A 2 31.71 50.24 -31.95
N LYS A 3 31.06 49.98 -33.10
CA LYS A 3 29.84 49.16 -33.18
C LYS A 3 30.09 47.64 -33.18
N PHE A 4 31.30 47.20 -33.55
CA PHE A 4 31.64 45.78 -33.64
C PHE A 4 31.93 45.14 -32.26
N LYS A 5 32.42 45.93 -31.30
CA LYS A 5 32.70 45.45 -29.93
C LYS A 5 31.44 45.11 -29.14
N TRP A 6 30.31 45.77 -29.44
CA TRP A 6 29.07 45.57 -28.68
C TRP A 6 28.32 44.30 -29.11
N CYS A 7 28.36 43.95 -30.40
CA CYS A 7 27.82 42.67 -30.90
C CYS A 7 28.52 41.46 -30.29
N LEU A 8 29.86 41.50 -30.14
CA LEU A 8 30.64 40.41 -29.55
C LEU A 8 30.35 40.17 -28.06
N TRP A 9 29.98 41.22 -27.32
CA TRP A 9 29.58 41.11 -25.91
C TRP A 9 28.19 40.49 -25.74
N LEU A 10 27.22 40.91 -26.56
CA LEU A 10 25.85 40.38 -26.53
C LEU A 10 25.82 38.89 -26.93
N THR A 11 26.63 38.47 -27.91
CA THR A 11 26.72 37.05 -28.30
C THR A 11 27.43 36.20 -27.25
N GLY A 12 28.46 36.73 -26.57
CA GLY A 12 29.16 36.01 -25.51
C GLY A 12 28.28 35.74 -24.28
N VAL A 13 27.47 36.73 -23.87
CA VAL A 13 26.54 36.59 -22.75
C VAL A 13 25.39 35.63 -23.07
N LEU A 14 24.87 35.65 -24.31
CA LEU A 14 23.82 34.72 -24.74
C LEU A 14 24.30 33.26 -24.79
N VAL A 15 25.55 33.03 -25.22
CA VAL A 15 26.17 31.69 -25.24
C VAL A 15 26.41 31.18 -23.82
N ILE A 16 26.87 32.03 -22.89
CA ILE A 16 27.05 31.64 -21.48
C ILE A 16 25.69 31.32 -20.82
N LEU A 17 24.64 32.12 -21.08
CA LEU A 17 23.28 31.87 -20.58
C LEU A 17 22.66 30.58 -21.15
N LEU A 18 22.90 30.26 -22.43
CA LEU A 18 22.45 29.01 -23.05
C LEU A 18 23.21 27.79 -22.50
N THR A 19 24.50 27.92 -22.19
CA THR A 19 25.27 26.84 -21.55
C THR A 19 24.94 26.64 -20.07
N ALA A 20 24.60 27.71 -19.34
CA ALA A 20 24.18 27.63 -17.94
C ALA A 20 22.77 27.04 -17.77
N SER A 21 21.89 27.24 -18.76
CA SER A 21 20.56 26.61 -18.79
C SER A 21 20.59 25.16 -19.29
N SER A 22 21.61 24.74 -20.06
CA SER A 22 21.82 23.32 -20.39
C SER A 22 22.53 22.52 -19.29
N LEU A 23 23.31 23.17 -18.41
CA LEU A 23 24.00 22.49 -17.31
C LEU A 23 23.09 22.13 -16.13
N ASN A 24 21.85 22.64 -16.10
CA ASN A 24 20.78 22.21 -15.19
C ASN A 24 19.67 21.40 -15.89
N ALA A 25 19.87 21.00 -17.15
CA ALA A 25 18.90 20.23 -17.95
C ALA A 25 19.42 18.87 -18.40
N CYS A 26 20.44 18.34 -17.72
CA CYS A 26 20.90 16.95 -17.84
C CYS A 26 20.46 16.13 -16.62
N SER A 27 19.16 15.95 -16.43
CA SER A 27 18.66 14.66 -15.91
C SER A 27 17.76 14.04 -16.98
N LEU A 28 18.42 13.32 -17.89
CA LEU A 28 17.80 12.33 -18.76
C LEU A 28 16.99 11.35 -17.88
N GLY A 29 15.66 11.50 -17.84
CA GLY A 29 14.72 10.47 -17.39
C GLY A 29 14.99 9.82 -16.02
N GLY A 30 15.52 10.56 -15.04
CA GLY A 30 15.74 10.04 -13.69
C GLY A 30 14.42 9.96 -12.92
N GLU A 31 14.17 8.82 -12.27
CA GLU A 31 13.06 8.68 -11.33
C GLU A 31 13.15 9.76 -10.25
N THR A 32 12.04 10.45 -9.99
CA THR A 32 11.99 11.52 -8.99
C THR A 32 11.83 10.89 -7.61
N ILE A 33 12.88 10.96 -6.80
CA ILE A 33 12.86 10.51 -5.40
C ILE A 33 11.98 11.49 -4.60
N PRO A 34 10.96 11.02 -3.86
CA PRO A 34 10.17 11.90 -3.01
C PRO A 34 11.03 12.61 -1.96
N GLN A 35 10.72 13.88 -1.67
CA GLN A 35 11.57 14.75 -0.82
C GLN A 35 11.73 14.29 0.64
N ASN A 36 10.84 13.41 1.10
CA ASN A 36 10.72 12.94 2.47
C ASN A 36 11.44 11.60 2.76
N ARG A 37 12.32 11.13 1.86
CA ARG A 37 13.10 9.91 2.07
C ARG A 37 14.49 9.99 1.44
N THR A 38 15.41 9.17 1.94
CA THR A 38 16.76 9.05 1.36
C THR A 38 16.72 8.20 0.08
N LYS A 39 17.77 8.29 -0.74
CA LYS A 39 17.93 7.40 -1.90
C LYS A 39 17.93 5.92 -1.51
N GLU A 40 18.55 5.56 -0.40
CA GLU A 40 18.58 4.17 0.09
C GLU A 40 17.18 3.69 0.48
N GLN A 41 16.39 4.52 1.16
CA GLN A 41 15.00 4.21 1.49
C GLN A 41 14.14 4.06 0.24
N TYR A 42 14.34 4.94 -0.75
CA TYR A 42 13.64 4.87 -2.04
C TYR A 42 13.95 3.58 -2.79
N GLU A 43 15.23 3.22 -2.93
CA GLU A 43 15.63 1.96 -3.58
C GLU A 43 15.13 0.72 -2.80
N PHE A 44 15.12 0.80 -1.46
CA PHE A 44 14.55 -0.28 -0.64
C PHE A 44 13.04 -0.43 -0.87
N GLU A 45 12.31 0.68 -0.94
CA GLU A 45 10.86 0.72 -1.13
C GLU A 45 10.43 0.05 -2.46
N LYS A 46 11.26 0.10 -3.50
CA LYS A 46 11.02 -0.61 -4.77
C LYS A 46 10.87 -2.13 -4.61
N THR A 47 11.37 -2.71 -3.52
CA THR A 47 11.14 -4.13 -3.17
C THR A 47 9.64 -4.44 -3.14
N PHE A 48 8.80 -3.47 -2.79
CA PHE A 48 7.36 -3.63 -2.60
C PHE A 48 6.52 -3.16 -3.81
N ASP A 49 7.14 -2.80 -4.94
CA ASP A 49 6.44 -2.38 -6.17
C ASP A 49 5.30 -3.31 -6.61
N PRO A 50 5.43 -4.66 -6.51
CA PRO A 50 4.31 -5.54 -6.82
C PRO A 50 3.08 -5.31 -5.93
N MET A 51 3.27 -5.03 -4.64
CA MET A 51 2.17 -4.72 -3.73
C MET A 51 1.54 -3.36 -4.07
N PHE A 52 2.36 -2.34 -4.34
CA PHE A 52 1.82 -1.02 -4.71
C PHE A 52 0.98 -1.10 -5.98
N LYS A 53 1.49 -1.75 -7.03
CA LYS A 53 0.76 -1.94 -8.29
C LYS A 53 -0.55 -2.71 -8.08
N PHE A 54 -0.56 -3.71 -7.21
CA PHE A 54 -1.77 -4.46 -6.87
C PHE A 54 -2.81 -3.61 -6.12
N LEU A 55 -2.35 -2.75 -5.20
CA LEU A 55 -3.23 -1.85 -4.44
C LEU A 55 -3.85 -0.75 -5.31
N GLU A 56 -3.15 -0.27 -6.34
CA GLU A 56 -3.66 0.78 -7.22
C GLU A 56 -4.85 0.37 -8.10
N GLN A 57 -4.99 -0.93 -8.34
CA GLN A 57 -6.05 -1.52 -9.15
C GLN A 57 -7.42 -1.29 -8.51
N GLU A 58 -8.36 -0.72 -9.26
CA GLU A 58 -9.76 -0.58 -8.83
C GLU A 58 -10.50 -1.91 -8.81
N GLN A 59 -10.21 -2.77 -9.80
CA GLN A 59 -10.65 -4.15 -9.82
C GLN A 59 -9.43 -5.05 -9.63
N LYS A 60 -9.44 -5.88 -8.58
CA LYS A 60 -8.30 -6.74 -8.27
C LYS A 60 -8.14 -7.82 -9.33
N ASP A 61 -6.97 -7.83 -9.95
CA ASP A 61 -6.54 -8.92 -10.82
C ASP A 61 -5.74 -9.92 -10.00
N PHE A 62 -6.30 -11.12 -9.85
CA PHE A 62 -5.64 -12.21 -9.14
C PHE A 62 -4.76 -13.07 -10.06
N ASN A 63 -4.67 -12.76 -11.36
CA ASN A 63 -3.77 -13.48 -12.26
C ASN A 63 -2.32 -13.44 -11.77
N GLY A 64 -1.67 -14.60 -11.80
CA GLY A 64 -0.30 -14.75 -11.29
C GLY A 64 -0.18 -14.89 -9.76
N LEU A 65 -1.30 -14.92 -9.03
CA LEU A 65 -1.31 -15.22 -7.59
C LEU A 65 -1.63 -16.70 -7.32
N GLU A 66 -1.11 -17.22 -6.20
CA GLU A 66 -1.51 -18.49 -5.59
C GLU A 66 -2.61 -18.27 -4.56
N ALA A 67 -2.51 -17.19 -3.78
CA ALA A 67 -3.47 -16.87 -2.75
C ALA A 67 -3.64 -15.36 -2.55
N TYR A 68 -4.83 -14.99 -2.09
CA TYR A 68 -5.14 -13.64 -1.64
C TYR A 68 -5.83 -13.70 -0.28
N LYS A 69 -5.35 -12.92 0.68
CA LYS A 69 -5.92 -12.86 2.03
C LYS A 69 -6.27 -11.42 2.39
N SER A 70 -7.46 -11.21 2.93
CA SER A 70 -7.93 -9.93 3.44
C SER A 70 -8.45 -10.09 4.85
N ARG A 71 -8.00 -9.25 5.77
CA ARG A 71 -8.29 -9.37 7.21
C ARG A 71 -8.65 -8.02 7.80
N VAL A 72 -9.69 -8.01 8.62
CA VAL A 72 -10.03 -6.89 9.48
C VAL A 72 -10.07 -7.37 10.92
N TYR A 73 -9.26 -6.75 11.76
CA TYR A 73 -9.26 -6.94 13.20
C TYR A 73 -9.73 -5.65 13.85
N ILE A 74 -10.76 -5.73 14.69
CA ILE A 74 -11.32 -4.60 15.42
C ILE A 74 -11.23 -4.96 16.90
N LYS A 75 -10.66 -4.06 17.69
CA LYS A 75 -10.67 -4.13 19.15
C LYS A 75 -11.28 -2.85 19.70
N ASN A 76 -12.31 -2.98 20.52
CA ASN A 76 -12.94 -1.88 21.25
C ASN A 76 -13.04 -2.28 22.73
N GLY A 77 -12.19 -1.68 23.57
CA GLY A 77 -11.99 -2.17 24.95
C GLY A 77 -11.56 -3.65 24.96
N ASP A 78 -12.35 -4.49 25.62
CA ASP A 78 -12.13 -5.94 25.69
C ASP A 78 -12.80 -6.73 24.54
N GLU A 79 -13.70 -6.10 23.79
CA GLU A 79 -14.36 -6.74 22.65
C GLU A 79 -13.41 -6.85 21.46
N VAL A 80 -13.29 -8.06 20.90
CA VAL A 80 -12.46 -8.34 19.73
C VAL A 80 -13.29 -8.99 18.63
N LYS A 81 -13.25 -8.40 17.44
CA LYS A 81 -13.87 -8.91 16.21
C LYS A 81 -12.80 -9.16 15.16
N ARG A 82 -12.91 -10.27 14.44
CA ARG A 82 -12.02 -10.64 13.33
C ARG A 82 -12.86 -11.11 12.16
N TYR A 83 -12.53 -10.61 10.98
CA TYR A 83 -13.12 -10.98 9.72
C TYR A 83 -11.97 -11.32 8.77
N GLU A 84 -11.98 -12.50 8.17
CA GLU A 84 -10.89 -12.97 7.30
C GLU A 84 -11.45 -13.66 6.06
N ILE A 85 -11.00 -13.20 4.90
CA ILE A 85 -11.12 -13.87 3.61
C ILE A 85 -9.77 -14.51 3.27
N ASP A 86 -9.79 -15.79 2.93
CA ASP A 86 -8.63 -16.56 2.49
C ASP A 86 -8.98 -17.27 1.18
N LEU A 87 -8.59 -16.67 0.06
CA LEU A 87 -8.86 -17.17 -1.29
C LEU A 87 -7.66 -17.95 -1.83
N ASP A 88 -7.91 -19.17 -2.27
CA ASP A 88 -7.01 -19.98 -3.06
C ASP A 88 -7.28 -19.71 -4.55
N ILE A 89 -6.39 -18.94 -5.16
CA ILE A 89 -6.49 -18.46 -6.54
C ILE A 89 -6.09 -19.56 -7.54
N THR A 90 -5.45 -20.63 -7.08
CA THR A 90 -5.10 -21.77 -7.95
C THR A 90 -6.33 -22.60 -8.35
N LYS A 91 -7.42 -22.48 -7.59
CA LYS A 91 -8.70 -23.14 -7.87
C LYS A 91 -9.56 -22.29 -8.79
N ALA A 92 -10.34 -22.95 -9.64
CA ALA A 92 -11.35 -22.28 -10.47
C ALA A 92 -12.27 -21.41 -9.59
N ASP A 93 -12.59 -20.20 -10.08
CA ASP A 93 -13.45 -19.21 -9.43
C ASP A 93 -12.96 -18.71 -8.04
N GLY A 94 -11.65 -18.80 -7.77
CA GLY A 94 -11.03 -18.21 -6.57
C GLY A 94 -11.68 -18.68 -5.27
N LYS A 95 -11.77 -20.00 -5.08
CA LYS A 95 -12.43 -20.61 -3.92
C LYS A 95 -11.66 -20.32 -2.63
N GLY A 96 -12.38 -20.17 -1.54
CA GLY A 96 -11.77 -19.87 -0.25
C GLY A 96 -12.74 -20.03 0.90
N ASP A 97 -12.34 -19.45 2.03
CA ASP A 97 -13.16 -19.38 3.22
C ASP A 97 -13.35 -17.93 3.65
N TYR A 98 -14.55 -17.62 4.13
CA TYR A 98 -14.81 -16.47 4.97
C TYR A 98 -14.95 -16.90 6.42
N ARG A 99 -14.17 -16.29 7.31
CA ARG A 99 -14.10 -16.61 8.74
C ARG A 99 -14.45 -15.38 9.56
N ILE A 100 -15.38 -15.54 10.49
CA ILE A 100 -15.77 -14.53 11.48
C ILE A 100 -15.42 -15.06 12.86
N GLN A 101 -14.81 -14.21 13.67
CA GLN A 101 -14.62 -14.44 15.10
C GLN A 101 -15.06 -13.21 15.89
N ILE A 102 -15.99 -13.39 16.83
CA ILE A 102 -16.42 -12.35 17.77
C ILE A 102 -16.32 -12.94 19.17
N GLY A 103 -15.34 -12.48 19.96
CA GLY A 103 -14.97 -13.14 21.21
C GLY A 103 -14.58 -14.59 20.99
N GLU A 104 -15.31 -15.51 21.63
CA GLU A 104 -15.12 -16.97 21.51
C GLU A 104 -15.88 -17.59 20.33
N ASN A 105 -16.92 -16.90 19.84
CA ASN A 105 -17.76 -17.40 18.75
C ASN A 105 -17.00 -17.35 17.43
N LYS A 106 -16.97 -18.47 16.71
CA LYS A 106 -16.32 -18.61 15.41
C LYS A 106 -17.27 -19.23 14.39
N LYS A 107 -17.33 -18.66 13.20
CA LYS A 107 -18.07 -19.19 12.06
C LYS A 107 -17.20 -19.14 10.82
N THR A 108 -17.25 -20.20 10.03
CA THR A 108 -16.55 -20.29 8.74
C THR A 108 -17.56 -20.72 7.70
N VAL A 109 -17.57 -20.06 6.56
CA VAL A 109 -18.35 -20.48 5.39
C VAL A 109 -17.45 -20.49 4.15
N PRO A 110 -17.59 -21.51 3.28
CA PRO A 110 -16.91 -21.48 1.99
C PRO A 110 -17.40 -20.31 1.14
N VAL A 111 -16.49 -19.76 0.36
CA VAL A 111 -16.77 -18.68 -0.59
C VAL A 111 -16.12 -18.94 -1.94
N SER A 112 -16.64 -18.28 -2.97
CA SER A 112 -15.96 -18.10 -4.25
C SER A 112 -15.92 -16.63 -4.62
N TYR A 113 -14.92 -16.21 -5.41
CA TYR A 113 -14.80 -14.85 -5.90
C TYR A 113 -14.87 -14.86 -7.42
N SER A 114 -15.94 -14.28 -7.96
CA SER A 114 -16.16 -14.20 -9.39
C SER A 114 -16.77 -12.85 -9.75
N ASN A 115 -16.43 -12.32 -10.93
CA ASN A 115 -16.98 -11.05 -11.42
C ASN A 115 -16.86 -9.88 -10.42
N GLY A 116 -15.79 -9.84 -9.63
CA GLY A 116 -15.54 -8.78 -8.66
C GLY A 116 -16.27 -8.92 -7.33
N LYS A 117 -17.02 -10.01 -7.09
CA LYS A 117 -17.88 -10.19 -5.91
C LYS A 117 -17.64 -11.51 -5.20
N LEU A 118 -17.89 -11.51 -3.89
CA LEU A 118 -17.92 -12.73 -3.09
C LEU A 118 -19.28 -13.43 -3.20
N HIS A 119 -19.24 -14.74 -3.38
CA HIS A 119 -20.39 -15.62 -3.29
C HIS A 119 -20.21 -16.54 -2.08
N TYR A 120 -21.23 -16.65 -1.25
CA TYR A 120 -21.21 -17.43 -0.01
C TYR A 120 -22.04 -18.70 -0.19
N ASP A 121 -21.48 -19.84 0.18
CA ASP A 121 -22.16 -21.14 0.04
C ASP A 121 -23.28 -21.34 1.07
N SER A 122 -23.33 -20.49 2.11
CA SER A 122 -24.37 -20.51 3.13
C SER A 122 -24.57 -19.12 3.75
N GLU A 123 -25.73 -18.92 4.37
CA GLU A 123 -26.07 -17.67 5.05
C GLU A 123 -25.08 -17.35 6.18
N ILE A 124 -24.55 -16.13 6.16
CA ILE A 124 -23.65 -15.60 7.17
C ILE A 124 -23.91 -14.11 7.36
N ASP A 125 -23.82 -13.65 8.61
CA ASP A 125 -23.96 -12.26 8.97
C ASP A 125 -22.89 -11.91 10.03
N PRO A 126 -22.14 -10.79 9.87
CA PRO A 126 -22.13 -9.92 8.69
C PRO A 126 -21.37 -10.50 7.50
N LEU A 127 -21.70 -10.03 6.29
CA LEU A 127 -20.88 -10.27 5.09
C LEU A 127 -19.51 -9.58 5.23
N PHE A 128 -18.53 -10.03 4.44
CA PHE A 128 -17.22 -9.39 4.42
C PHE A 128 -17.30 -8.04 3.69
N ASP A 129 -16.50 -7.09 4.15
CA ASP A 129 -16.47 -5.74 3.60
C ASP A 129 -15.79 -5.72 2.22
N GLU A 130 -16.59 -5.60 1.16
CA GLU A 130 -16.08 -5.60 -0.21
C GLU A 130 -15.18 -4.40 -0.53
N GLU A 131 -15.30 -3.26 0.17
CA GLU A 131 -14.38 -2.14 0.00
C GLU A 131 -12.98 -2.46 0.55
N ILE A 132 -12.93 -3.28 1.61
CA ILE A 132 -11.66 -3.73 2.18
C ILE A 132 -11.08 -4.89 1.37
N LEU A 133 -11.94 -5.79 0.87
CA LEU A 133 -11.53 -6.82 -0.08
C LEU A 133 -10.90 -6.21 -1.34
N ASN A 134 -11.47 -5.13 -1.86
CA ASN A 134 -10.99 -4.44 -3.05
C ASN A 134 -10.22 -3.16 -2.70
N LEU A 135 -9.57 -3.09 -1.54
CA LEU A 135 -8.94 -1.86 -1.05
C LEU A 135 -8.02 -1.24 -2.11
N VAL A 136 -8.32 0.01 -2.48
CA VAL A 136 -7.53 0.79 -3.41
C VAL A 136 -6.67 1.77 -2.64
N VAL A 137 -5.36 1.71 -2.84
CA VAL A 137 -4.40 2.69 -2.30
C VAL A 137 -3.49 3.14 -3.42
N LYS A 138 -3.51 4.44 -3.69
CA LYS A 138 -2.69 5.06 -4.75
C LYS A 138 -1.25 5.26 -4.28
N ARG A 139 -0.30 5.25 -5.23
CA ARG A 139 1.12 5.37 -4.92
C ARG A 139 1.49 6.67 -4.21
N ASP A 140 0.79 7.76 -4.54
CA ASP A 140 0.94 9.08 -3.92
C ASP A 140 0.72 9.09 -2.40
N VAL A 141 -0.14 8.21 -1.87
CA VAL A 141 -0.29 8.00 -0.43
C VAL A 141 1.05 7.64 0.18
N PHE A 142 1.76 6.65 -0.36
CA PHE A 142 3.07 6.24 0.15
C PHE A 142 4.16 7.30 -0.09
N ASP A 143 4.10 8.01 -1.22
CA ASP A 143 5.04 9.10 -1.54
C ASP A 143 4.85 10.32 -0.62
N SER A 144 3.67 10.50 -0.03
CA SER A 144 3.41 11.54 0.98
C SER A 144 3.96 11.20 2.37
N LEU A 145 4.12 9.91 2.68
CA LEU A 145 4.47 9.45 4.03
C LEU A 145 5.98 9.43 4.28
N ASN A 146 6.40 9.98 5.42
CA ASN A 146 7.77 9.84 5.90
C ASN A 146 8.06 8.38 6.27
N VAL A 147 9.24 7.87 5.91
CA VAL A 147 9.69 6.55 6.35
C VAL A 147 10.10 6.61 7.82
N LYS A 148 9.50 5.77 8.67
CA LYS A 148 9.89 5.63 10.07
C LYS A 148 11.06 4.66 10.23
N ARG A 149 10.97 3.52 9.55
CA ARG A 149 11.97 2.45 9.66
C ARG A 149 11.91 1.52 8.46
N THR A 150 13.07 1.00 8.07
CA THR A 150 13.21 -0.19 7.22
C THR A 150 13.83 -1.34 8.03
N LEU A 151 13.48 -2.57 7.68
CA LEU A 151 14.01 -3.78 8.29
C LEU A 151 14.29 -4.81 7.18
N ARG A 152 15.45 -5.47 7.25
CA ARG A 152 15.76 -6.64 6.43
C ARG A 152 16.37 -7.72 7.30
N THR A 153 15.87 -8.95 7.20
CA THR A 153 16.42 -10.12 7.91
C THR A 153 16.84 -11.22 6.92
N GLY A 154 17.93 -11.93 7.25
CA GLY A 154 18.49 -12.94 6.36
C GLY A 154 17.77 -14.29 6.38
N ALA A 155 17.18 -14.70 7.52
CA ALA A 155 16.64 -16.06 7.68
C ALA A 155 15.31 -16.28 6.93
N THR A 156 14.42 -15.30 6.93
CA THR A 156 13.10 -15.36 6.27
C THR A 156 13.04 -14.50 5.01
N GLU A 157 14.20 -13.96 4.59
CA GLU A 157 14.31 -12.93 3.56
C GLU A 157 13.29 -11.80 3.74
N LEU A 158 12.91 -11.50 4.99
CA LEU A 158 11.87 -10.52 5.30
C LEU A 158 12.43 -9.13 5.04
N SER A 159 11.73 -8.37 4.23
CA SER A 159 11.92 -6.93 4.07
C SER A 159 10.64 -6.23 4.53
N GLU A 160 10.78 -5.20 5.36
CA GLU A 160 9.64 -4.44 5.89
C GLU A 160 9.95 -2.94 5.85
N ILE A 161 8.99 -2.15 5.40
CA ILE A 161 8.98 -0.70 5.52
C ILE A 161 7.81 -0.26 6.39
N ILE A 162 8.10 0.57 7.38
CA ILE A 162 7.12 1.18 8.27
C ILE A 162 7.16 2.69 8.04
N TYR A 163 6.00 3.26 7.76
CA TYR A 163 5.84 4.70 7.61
C TYR A 163 5.54 5.36 8.97
N GLN A 164 5.82 6.66 9.08
CA GLN A 164 5.41 7.44 10.24
C GLN A 164 3.89 7.46 10.35
N SER A 165 3.41 7.58 11.58
CA SER A 165 1.98 7.72 11.79
C SER A 165 1.47 9.03 11.21
N GLU A 166 0.27 9.01 10.65
CA GLU A 166 -0.34 10.12 9.92
C GLU A 166 -1.83 10.26 10.28
N THR A 167 -2.39 11.44 10.02
CA THR A 167 -3.81 11.78 10.28
C THR A 167 -4.42 12.68 9.19
N GLN A 168 -3.80 12.79 8.03
CA GLN A 168 -4.14 13.78 7.01
C GLN A 168 -4.60 13.17 5.69
N SER A 169 -4.23 11.92 5.39
CA SER A 169 -4.55 11.32 4.10
C SER A 169 -6.06 11.09 3.91
N GLU A 170 -6.52 11.12 2.66
CA GLU A 170 -7.91 10.75 2.32
C GLU A 170 -8.21 9.31 2.73
N LEU A 171 -7.23 8.40 2.59
CA LEU A 171 -7.32 7.01 3.05
C LEU A 171 -7.61 6.96 4.56
N PHE A 172 -6.86 7.72 5.37
CA PHE A 172 -7.09 7.80 6.80
C PHE A 172 -8.48 8.33 7.12
N GLN A 173 -8.89 9.45 6.54
CA GLN A 173 -10.20 10.04 6.82
C GLN A 173 -11.35 9.10 6.44
N LYS A 174 -11.25 8.43 5.28
CA LYS A 174 -12.22 7.42 4.84
C LYS A 174 -12.32 6.28 5.86
N LEU A 175 -11.19 5.68 6.24
CA LEU A 175 -11.18 4.54 7.16
C LEU A 175 -11.59 4.94 8.58
N LYS A 176 -11.15 6.10 9.07
CA LYS A 176 -11.56 6.64 10.38
C LYS A 176 -13.08 6.79 10.47
N SER A 177 -13.69 7.41 9.45
CA SER A 177 -15.15 7.57 9.40
C SER A 177 -15.88 6.24 9.27
N LYS A 178 -15.38 5.32 8.43
CA LYS A 178 -15.99 4.00 8.20
C LYS A 178 -16.10 3.15 9.48
N TYR A 179 -15.11 3.25 10.37
CA TYR A 179 -15.09 2.50 11.63
C TYR A 179 -15.50 3.34 12.85
N ASP A 180 -16.03 4.54 12.64
CA ASP A 180 -16.45 5.48 13.69
C ASP A 180 -15.37 5.67 14.78
N LEU A 181 -14.13 5.91 14.33
CA LEU A 181 -12.98 5.98 15.22
C LEU A 181 -12.84 7.35 15.90
N PRO A 182 -12.42 7.40 17.18
CA PRO A 182 -12.26 8.64 17.94
C PRO A 182 -11.37 9.69 17.28
N GLU A 183 -11.54 10.96 17.68
CA GLU A 183 -10.84 12.08 17.05
C GLU A 183 -9.31 11.92 17.10
N GLU A 184 -8.78 11.43 18.23
CA GLU A 184 -7.34 11.27 18.50
C GLU A 184 -6.69 10.08 17.78
N THR A 185 -7.45 9.37 16.96
CA THR A 185 -6.95 8.22 16.19
C THR A 185 -5.78 8.59 15.30
N THR A 186 -4.75 7.75 15.28
CA THR A 186 -3.62 7.82 14.35
C THR A 186 -3.61 6.62 13.42
N CYS A 187 -3.04 6.78 12.22
CA CYS A 187 -2.89 5.71 11.25
C CYS A 187 -1.41 5.39 11.01
N GLN A 188 -1.03 4.12 11.00
CA GLN A 188 0.31 3.67 10.59
C GLN A 188 0.18 2.63 9.49
N ILE A 189 0.94 2.81 8.42
CA ILE A 189 1.03 1.88 7.32
C ILE A 189 2.36 1.13 7.39
N ARG A 190 2.31 -0.17 7.12
CA ARG A 190 3.45 -1.06 6.99
C ARG A 190 3.28 -1.89 5.73
N VAL A 191 4.37 -2.08 4.99
CA VAL A 191 4.41 -2.97 3.84
C VAL A 191 5.57 -3.94 4.05
N ASP A 192 5.32 -5.21 3.78
CA ASP A 192 6.26 -6.29 3.99
C ASP A 192 6.35 -7.23 2.80
N TYR A 193 7.48 -7.90 2.70
CA TYR A 193 7.79 -8.88 1.67
C TYR A 193 8.61 -10.00 2.32
N SER A 194 8.19 -11.24 2.15
CA SER A 194 8.88 -12.42 2.70
C SER A 194 8.84 -13.60 1.73
N ASP A 195 9.71 -14.58 1.99
CA ASP A 195 9.71 -15.90 1.33
C ASP A 195 9.69 -15.85 -0.21
N LYS A 196 10.23 -14.77 -0.78
CA LYS A 196 10.33 -14.46 -2.22
C LYS A 196 9.02 -14.18 -2.96
N THR A 197 7.88 -14.51 -2.38
CA THR A 197 6.58 -14.45 -3.08
C THR A 197 5.47 -13.79 -2.27
N ASN A 198 5.65 -13.61 -0.97
CA ASN A 198 4.63 -13.06 -0.08
C ASN A 198 4.81 -11.55 0.00
N TYR A 199 3.76 -10.80 -0.31
CA TYR A 199 3.72 -9.37 -0.06
C TYR A 199 2.54 -9.04 0.85
N GLY A 200 2.78 -8.21 1.85
CA GLY A 200 1.80 -7.79 2.85
C GLY A 200 1.68 -6.27 2.94
N ILE A 201 0.47 -5.79 3.21
CA ILE A 201 0.23 -4.44 3.72
C ILE A 201 -0.61 -4.53 4.99
N THR A 202 -0.24 -3.73 5.98
CA THR A 202 -1.02 -3.50 7.19
C THR A 202 -1.30 -2.02 7.32
N ILE A 203 -2.58 -1.66 7.43
CA ILE A 203 -3.04 -0.33 7.84
C ILE A 203 -3.60 -0.46 9.25
N GLN A 204 -2.99 0.24 10.19
CA GLN A 204 -3.39 0.19 11.59
C GLN A 204 -3.86 1.57 12.04
N LEU A 205 -5.15 1.68 12.35
CA LEU A 205 -5.73 2.84 13.01
C LEU A 205 -5.80 2.55 14.52
N THR A 206 -5.32 3.47 15.34
CA THR A 206 -5.24 3.27 16.80
C THR A 206 -5.57 4.55 17.55
N SER A 207 -6.52 4.44 18.47
CA SER A 207 -6.88 5.41 19.50
C SER A 207 -6.60 4.82 20.89
N LYS A 208 -7.00 5.52 21.96
CA LYS A 208 -6.85 4.99 23.33
C LYS A 208 -7.74 3.78 23.60
N GLU A 209 -8.94 3.79 23.04
CA GLU A 209 -10.01 2.82 23.39
C GLU A 209 -10.26 1.81 22.27
N MET A 210 -9.93 2.18 21.02
CA MET A 210 -10.24 1.40 19.84
C MET A 210 -9.03 1.25 18.91
N SER A 211 -8.93 0.10 18.27
CA SER A 211 -7.97 -0.12 17.18
C SER A 211 -8.60 -0.95 16.07
N VAL A 212 -8.29 -0.57 14.84
CA VAL A 212 -8.64 -1.31 13.65
C VAL A 212 -7.37 -1.62 12.89
N LYS A 213 -7.18 -2.89 12.55
CA LYS A 213 -6.06 -3.36 11.74
C LYS A 213 -6.62 -4.04 10.49
N ILE A 214 -6.34 -3.45 9.34
CA ILE A 214 -6.64 -3.99 8.02
C ILE A 214 -5.35 -4.60 7.49
N GLY A 215 -5.40 -5.86 7.07
CA GLY A 215 -4.26 -6.58 6.53
C GLY A 215 -4.60 -7.22 5.20
N LEU A 216 -3.81 -6.94 4.17
CA LEU A 216 -3.88 -7.66 2.90
C LEU A 216 -2.59 -8.43 2.65
N THR A 217 -2.70 -9.62 2.08
CA THR A 217 -1.57 -10.42 1.66
C THR A 217 -1.83 -10.99 0.28
N ILE A 218 -0.86 -10.83 -0.63
CA ILE A 218 -0.81 -11.55 -1.91
C ILE A 218 0.35 -12.54 -1.86
N ILE A 219 0.10 -13.75 -2.33
CA ILE A 219 1.13 -14.77 -2.56
C ILE A 219 1.24 -14.97 -4.05
N LYS A 220 2.39 -14.63 -4.63
CA LYS A 220 2.64 -14.82 -6.06
C LYS A 220 2.97 -16.27 -6.39
N LYS A 221 2.59 -16.71 -7.60
CA LYS A 221 3.08 -17.98 -8.16
C LYS A 221 4.60 -17.97 -8.23
N ARG A 222 5.21 -19.09 -7.82
CA ARG A 222 6.63 -19.31 -8.10
C ARG A 222 6.82 -19.45 -9.62
N GLY A 223 7.69 -18.60 -10.17
CA GLY A 223 8.11 -18.67 -11.58
C GLY A 223 9.06 -19.81 -11.84
#